data_AF-A0A7X5DC56-F1
#
_entry.id   AF-A0A7X5DC56-F1
#
_cell.length_a   1.000
_cell.length_b   1.000
_cell.length_c   1.000
_cell.angle_alpha   90.00
_cell.angle_beta   90.00
_cell.angle_gamma   90.00
#
_symmetry.space_group_name_H-M   'P 1'
#
loop_
_entity.id
_entity.type
_entity.pdbx_description
1 polymer ?
#
loop_
_entity_poly.entity_id
_entity_poly.type
_entity_poly.pdbx_seq_one_letter_code
_entity_poly.pdbx_strand_id
1 'polypeptide(L)'
;MILDSWQLQQCRIHGQLFCIPLEKSKNPKQFVETYMHSDIAVHMDNDCDGMHIMDQYYLFECISDDYGLEDFNSEYDLSEELFWMGYLYRFWHFYTGESSVEIYKQANYDDMLDYYLGYHTLSPQMAVDRIKEANEMNASNKE
;
A
#
# COMPACT_ATOMS: atom_id res chain seq x y z
N MET A 1 9.71 2.59 16.55
CA MET A 1 10.76 1.72 15.98
C MET A 1 11.48 2.53 14.89
N ILE A 2 12.77 2.34 14.65
CA ILE A 2 13.48 3.02 13.55
C ILE A 2 13.76 1.98 12.48
N LEU A 3 13.13 2.12 11.31
CA LEU A 3 13.43 1.29 10.14
C LEU A 3 14.85 1.56 9.64
N ASP A 4 15.51 0.53 9.13
CA ASP A 4 16.82 0.68 8.51
C ASP A 4 16.74 1.28 7.09
N SER A 5 17.91 1.56 6.51
CA SER A 5 17.97 2.19 5.18
C SER A 5 17.38 1.33 4.07
N TRP A 6 17.48 0.00 4.17
CA TRP A 6 16.95 -0.91 3.16
C TRP A 6 15.42 -0.96 3.25
N GLN A 7 14.87 -1.09 4.46
CA GLN A 7 13.43 -1.03 4.70
C GLN A 7 12.82 0.28 4.21
N LEU A 8 13.47 1.42 4.51
CA LEU A 8 13.02 2.73 4.02
C LEU A 8 13.06 2.85 2.50
N GLN A 9 14.04 2.21 1.84
CA GLN A 9 14.09 2.13 0.38
C GLN A 9 12.94 1.28 -0.16
N GLN A 10 12.64 0.13 0.47
CA GLN A 10 11.51 -0.70 0.07
C GLN A 10 10.18 0.04 0.20
N CYS A 11 9.97 0.85 1.24
CA CYS A 11 8.78 1.70 1.33
C CYS A 11 8.68 2.69 0.17
N ARG A 12 9.79 3.29 -0.26
CA ARG A 12 9.80 4.21 -1.42
C ARG A 12 9.47 3.48 -2.73
N ILE A 13 10.02 2.29 -2.93
CA ILE A 13 9.75 1.46 -4.11
C ILE A 13 8.25 1.11 -4.18
N HIS A 14 7.64 0.77 -3.05
CA HIS A 14 6.19 0.47 -3.00
C HIS A 14 5.34 1.71 -3.24
N GLY A 15 5.74 2.88 -2.73
CA GLY A 15 5.11 4.14 -3.08
C GLY A 15 5.13 4.36 -4.59
N GLN A 16 6.27 4.16 -5.24
CA GLN A 16 6.40 4.29 -6.70
C GLN A 16 5.56 3.25 -7.45
N LEU A 17 5.58 1.99 -7.01
CA LEU A 17 4.78 0.90 -7.57
C LEU A 17 3.30 1.27 -7.64
N PHE A 18 2.78 1.88 -6.58
CA PHE A 18 1.35 2.22 -6.47
C PHE A 18 0.95 3.38 -7.38
N CYS A 19 1.89 4.17 -7.89
CA CYS A 19 1.63 5.23 -8.88
C CYS A 19 1.52 4.68 -10.32
N ILE A 20 2.15 3.54 -10.62
CA ILE A 20 2.25 2.97 -11.97
C ILE A 20 0.88 2.76 -12.65
N PRO A 21 -0.19 2.28 -11.97
CA PRO A 21 -1.49 2.15 -12.59
C PRO A 21 -1.99 3.46 -13.22
N LEU A 22 -1.80 4.61 -12.57
CA LEU A 22 -2.17 5.90 -13.15
C LEU A 22 -1.35 6.23 -14.40
N GLU A 23 -0.03 6.02 -14.35
CA GLU A 23 0.87 6.23 -15.48
C GLU A 23 0.48 5.37 -16.70
N LYS A 24 -0.04 4.17 -16.44
CA LYS A 24 -0.46 3.19 -17.45
C LYS A 24 -1.94 3.28 -17.81
N SER A 25 -2.68 4.26 -17.28
CA SER A 25 -4.12 4.41 -17.47
C SER A 25 -4.91 3.15 -17.07
N LYS A 26 -4.49 2.51 -15.98
CA LYS A 26 -5.11 1.35 -15.35
C LYS A 26 -5.75 1.70 -14.01
N ASN A 27 -6.75 0.93 -13.61
CA ASN A 27 -7.55 1.17 -12.41
C ASN A 27 -6.69 1.03 -11.13
N PRO A 28 -6.40 2.12 -10.41
CA PRO A 28 -5.53 2.09 -9.24
C PRO A 28 -6.18 1.35 -8.07
N LYS A 29 -7.50 1.47 -7.89
CA LYS A 29 -8.23 0.78 -6.83
C LYS A 29 -8.14 -0.74 -7.00
N GLN A 30 -8.44 -1.21 -8.22
CA GLN A 30 -8.32 -2.63 -8.55
C GLN A 30 -6.88 -3.12 -8.37
N PHE A 31 -5.89 -2.35 -8.82
CA PHE A 31 -4.48 -2.71 -8.66
C PHE A 31 -4.10 -2.87 -7.19
N VAL A 32 -4.40 -1.88 -6.35
CA VAL A 32 -4.04 -1.92 -4.93
C VAL A 32 -4.71 -3.10 -4.23
N GLU A 33 -6.02 -3.28 -4.45
CA GLU A 33 -6.74 -4.42 -3.87
C GLU A 33 -6.12 -5.75 -4.31
N THR A 34 -5.82 -5.89 -5.61
CA THR A 34 -5.23 -7.11 -6.18
C THR A 34 -3.84 -7.37 -5.60
N TYR A 35 -2.97 -6.35 -5.59
CA TYR A 35 -1.62 -6.44 -5.06
C TYR A 35 -1.65 -6.93 -3.61
N MET A 36 -2.44 -6.28 -2.75
CA MET A 36 -2.50 -6.57 -1.31
C MET A 36 -3.01 -7.98 -0.98
N HIS A 37 -3.67 -8.65 -1.92
CA HIS A 37 -4.14 -10.04 -1.80
C HIS A 37 -3.33 -11.05 -2.64
N SER A 38 -2.31 -10.60 -3.37
CA SER A 38 -1.54 -11.44 -4.29
C SER A 38 -0.45 -12.27 -3.58
N ASP A 39 0.01 -13.33 -4.24
CA ASP A 39 1.20 -14.07 -3.83
C ASP A 39 2.46 -13.17 -3.84
N ILE A 40 2.50 -12.15 -4.71
CA ILE A 40 3.60 -11.17 -4.75
C ILE A 40 3.71 -10.45 -3.40
N ALA A 41 2.58 -9.98 -2.84
CA ALA A 41 2.60 -9.35 -1.53
C ALA A 41 3.05 -10.31 -0.43
N VAL A 42 2.66 -11.58 -0.49
CA VAL A 42 3.14 -12.62 0.45
C VAL A 42 4.66 -12.81 0.37
N HIS A 43 5.23 -12.82 -0.84
CA HIS A 43 6.67 -12.87 -1.04
C HIS A 43 7.37 -11.61 -0.52
N MET A 44 6.78 -10.43 -0.75
CA MET A 44 7.32 -9.16 -0.25
C MET A 44 7.19 -8.99 1.27
N ASP A 45 6.27 -9.68 1.92
CA ASP A 45 6.14 -9.74 3.39
C ASP A 45 7.19 -10.68 4.02
N ASN A 46 7.97 -11.40 3.20
CA ASN A 46 9.05 -12.26 3.64
C ASN A 46 10.41 -11.59 3.36
N ASP A 47 11.10 -11.16 4.42
CA ASP A 47 12.41 -10.49 4.33
C ASP A 47 13.53 -11.32 3.69
N CYS A 48 13.35 -12.65 3.57
CA CYS A 48 14.34 -13.56 2.98
C CYS A 48 14.09 -13.87 1.48
N ASP A 49 13.07 -13.28 0.87
CA ASP A 49 12.71 -13.54 -0.52
C ASP A 49 13.53 -12.71 -1.53
N GLY A 50 13.76 -13.23 -2.73
CA GLY A 50 14.45 -12.51 -3.81
C GLY A 50 13.59 -11.46 -4.52
N MET A 51 12.27 -11.46 -4.28
CA MET A 51 11.32 -10.56 -4.93
C MET A 51 11.65 -9.07 -4.71
N HIS A 52 12.27 -8.72 -3.59
CA HIS A 52 12.72 -7.35 -3.26
C HIS A 52 13.75 -6.75 -4.24
N ILE A 53 14.33 -7.57 -5.12
CA ILE A 53 15.32 -7.15 -6.13
C ILE A 53 14.63 -6.79 -7.46
N MET A 54 13.36 -7.19 -7.65
CA MET A 54 12.63 -6.94 -8.89
C MET A 54 12.26 -5.47 -9.03
N ASP A 55 12.29 -4.98 -10.28
CA ASP A 55 11.87 -3.63 -10.60
C ASP A 55 10.36 -3.45 -10.40
N GLN A 56 9.93 -2.28 -9.93
CA GLN A 56 8.53 -2.02 -9.65
C GLN A 56 7.63 -2.13 -10.90
N TYR A 57 8.11 -1.80 -12.10
CA TYR A 57 7.31 -1.99 -13.31
C TYR A 57 7.11 -3.47 -13.61
N TYR A 58 8.13 -4.31 -13.37
CA TYR A 58 7.97 -5.75 -13.53
C TYR A 58 6.90 -6.31 -12.57
N LEU A 59 6.92 -5.89 -11.30
CA LEU A 59 5.89 -6.29 -10.33
C LEU A 59 4.48 -5.86 -10.76
N PHE A 60 4.36 -4.64 -11.29
CA PHE A 60 3.11 -4.16 -11.86
C PHE A 60 2.63 -5.02 -13.03
N GLU A 61 3.51 -5.34 -14.00
CA GLU A 61 3.15 -6.16 -15.15
C GLU A 61 2.72 -7.57 -14.72
N CYS A 62 3.36 -8.19 -13.73
CA CYS A 62 2.91 -9.48 -13.18
C CYS A 62 1.48 -9.40 -12.66
N ILE A 63 1.13 -8.39 -11.86
CA ILE A 63 -0.25 -8.19 -11.39
C ILE A 63 -1.20 -7.89 -12.56
N SER A 64 -0.77 -7.07 -13.50
CA SER A 64 -1.60 -6.67 -14.64
C SER A 64 -1.94 -7.85 -15.54
N ASP A 65 -0.96 -8.69 -15.86
CA ASP A 65 -1.10 -9.85 -16.73
C ASP A 65 -1.89 -10.98 -16.06
N ASP A 66 -1.63 -11.24 -14.78
CA ASP A 66 -2.27 -12.34 -14.05
C ASP A 66 -3.75 -12.06 -13.75
N TYR A 67 -4.13 -10.79 -13.52
CA TYR A 67 -5.47 -10.43 -13.04
C TYR A 67 -6.29 -9.56 -14.00
N GLY A 68 -5.69 -9.03 -15.07
CA GLY A 68 -6.39 -8.27 -16.12
C GLY A 68 -6.96 -6.94 -15.62
N LEU A 69 -6.08 -5.96 -15.36
CA LEU A 69 -6.50 -4.65 -14.87
C LEU A 69 -7.34 -3.87 -15.88
N GLU A 70 -8.46 -3.34 -15.41
CA GLU A 70 -9.36 -2.49 -16.17
C GLU A 70 -8.68 -1.17 -16.55
N ASP A 71 -9.01 -0.66 -17.73
CA ASP A 71 -8.60 0.68 -18.16
C ASP A 71 -9.32 1.73 -17.30
N PHE A 72 -8.61 2.80 -16.99
CA PHE A 72 -9.10 3.87 -16.13
C PHE A 72 -8.69 5.22 -16.71
N ASN A 73 -9.68 6.11 -16.82
CA ASN A 73 -9.46 7.52 -17.15
C ASN A 73 -9.88 8.35 -15.93
N SER A 74 -8.88 8.86 -15.21
CA SER A 74 -9.10 9.83 -14.15
C SER A 74 -8.99 11.24 -14.70
N GLU A 75 -9.88 12.14 -14.27
CA GLU A 75 -9.67 13.58 -14.41
C GLU A 75 -8.76 14.15 -13.29
N TYR A 76 -8.48 13.35 -12.26
CA TYR A 76 -7.73 13.74 -11.07
C TYR A 76 -6.38 13.02 -11.00
N ASP A 77 -5.32 13.78 -10.75
CA ASP A 77 -4.00 13.25 -10.42
C ASP A 77 -3.99 12.83 -8.95
N LEU A 78 -3.95 11.53 -8.70
CA LEU A 78 -3.91 10.91 -7.37
C LEU A 78 -2.50 10.37 -7.04
N SER A 79 -1.46 10.86 -7.73
CA SER A 79 -0.11 10.29 -7.62
C SER A 79 0.47 10.39 -6.20
N GLU A 80 0.20 11.49 -5.48
CA GLU A 80 0.71 11.69 -4.13
C GLU A 80 -0.02 10.80 -3.10
N GLU A 81 -1.35 10.65 -3.26
CA GLU A 81 -2.17 9.76 -2.45
C GLU A 81 -1.74 8.31 -2.60
N LEU A 82 -1.53 7.86 -3.85
CA LEU A 82 -1.08 6.50 -4.15
C LEU A 82 0.35 6.25 -3.68
N PHE A 83 1.24 7.22 -3.88
CA PHE A 83 2.61 7.13 -3.37
C PHE A 83 2.61 6.95 -1.85
N TRP A 84 1.86 7.80 -1.15
CA TRP A 84 1.75 7.72 0.30
C TRP A 84 1.12 6.40 0.76
N MET A 85 0.08 5.93 0.07
CA MET A 85 -0.60 4.67 0.37
C MET A 85 0.35 3.47 0.27
N GLY A 86 1.06 3.33 -0.86
CA GLY A 86 2.03 2.25 -1.06
C GLY A 86 3.19 2.32 -0.07
N TYR A 87 3.69 3.53 0.20
CA TYR A 87 4.72 3.76 1.21
C TYR A 87 4.26 3.34 2.60
N LEU A 88 3.05 3.76 3.01
CA LEU A 88 2.55 3.52 4.34
C LEU A 88 2.22 2.04 4.56
N TYR A 89 1.62 1.36 3.59
CA TYR A 89 1.37 -0.09 3.70
C TYR A 89 2.66 -0.86 3.91
N ARG A 90 3.73 -0.55 3.16
CA ARG A 90 4.99 -1.25 3.36
C ARG A 90 5.65 -0.89 4.69
N PHE A 91 5.61 0.38 5.09
CA PHE A 91 6.08 0.82 6.41
C PHE A 91 5.34 0.09 7.54
N TRP A 92 4.02 -0.02 7.44
CA TRP A 92 3.15 -0.63 8.43
C TRP A 92 3.58 -2.07 8.68
N HIS A 93 3.77 -2.87 7.63
CA HIS A 93 4.27 -4.23 7.78
C HIS A 93 5.61 -4.31 8.51
N PHE A 94 6.62 -3.52 8.13
CA PHE A 94 7.90 -3.55 8.83
C PHE A 94 7.78 -3.11 10.29
N TYR A 95 6.84 -2.21 10.59
CA TYR A 95 6.63 -1.69 11.93
C TYR A 95 5.89 -2.68 12.84
N THR A 96 4.86 -3.37 12.34
CA THR A 96 3.98 -4.21 13.16
C THR A 96 4.15 -5.71 12.94
N GLY A 97 4.76 -6.12 11.82
CA GLY A 97 4.85 -7.51 11.37
C GLY A 97 3.56 -8.05 10.76
N GLU A 98 2.52 -7.23 10.61
CA GLU A 98 1.24 -7.64 10.00
C GLU A 98 1.42 -7.83 8.50
N SER A 99 0.80 -8.87 7.95
CA SER A 99 0.82 -9.13 6.51
C SER A 99 0.04 -8.08 5.73
N SER A 100 0.34 -7.92 4.44
CA SER A 100 -0.35 -7.04 3.50
C SER A 100 -1.87 -7.26 3.55
N VAL A 101 -2.33 -8.51 3.57
CA VAL A 101 -3.76 -8.83 3.65
C VAL A 101 -4.40 -8.44 5.00
N GLU A 102 -3.66 -8.53 6.12
CA GLU A 102 -4.14 -8.09 7.44
C GLU A 102 -4.21 -6.57 7.54
N ILE A 103 -3.24 -5.87 6.93
CA ILE A 103 -3.21 -4.42 6.85
C ILE A 103 -4.36 -3.90 5.98
N TYR A 104 -4.58 -4.49 4.80
CA TYR A 104 -5.64 -4.06 3.89
C TYR A 104 -7.05 -4.24 4.48
N LYS A 105 -7.24 -5.26 5.33
CA LYS A 105 -8.50 -5.43 6.09
C LYS A 105 -8.76 -4.32 7.11
N GLN A 106 -7.71 -3.67 7.60
CA GLN A 106 -7.82 -2.56 8.55
C GLN A 106 -8.02 -1.23 7.83
N ALA A 107 -7.37 -1.01 6.69
CA ALA A 107 -7.57 0.18 5.89
C ALA A 107 -7.49 -0.19 4.41
N ASN A 108 -8.65 -0.23 3.76
CA ASN A 108 -8.72 -0.52 2.32
C ASN A 108 -8.35 0.73 1.50
N TYR A 109 -8.44 0.63 0.17
CA TYR A 109 -8.11 1.73 -0.74
C TYR A 109 -8.87 3.02 -0.44
N ASP A 110 -10.20 2.95 -0.24
CA ASP A 110 -11.02 4.13 0.00
C ASP A 110 -10.70 4.73 1.38
N ASP A 111 -10.53 3.89 2.40
CA ASP A 111 -10.14 4.35 3.75
C ASP A 111 -8.81 5.11 3.72
N MET A 112 -7.82 4.59 2.98
CA MET A 112 -6.51 5.22 2.86
C MET A 112 -6.56 6.56 2.13
N LEU A 113 -7.42 6.73 1.13
CA LEU A 113 -7.67 8.02 0.50
C LEU A 113 -8.27 9.03 1.49
N ASP A 114 -9.23 8.59 2.32
CA ASP A 114 -9.82 9.44 3.36
C ASP A 114 -8.79 9.84 4.42
N TYR A 115 -7.96 8.89 4.87
CA TYR A 115 -6.91 9.15 5.87
C TYR A 115 -5.81 10.06 5.34
N TYR A 116 -5.52 10.02 4.04
CA TYR A 116 -4.51 10.88 3.42
C TYR A 116 -4.72 12.36 3.82
N LEU A 117 -5.97 12.87 3.75
CA LEU A 117 -6.28 14.30 3.97
C LEU A 117 -5.91 14.83 5.38
N GLY A 118 -5.65 13.98 6.36
CA GLY A 118 -5.18 14.40 7.68
C GLY A 118 -3.82 13.83 8.07
N TYR A 119 -3.44 12.68 7.54
CA TYR A 119 -2.36 11.87 8.10
C TYR A 119 -1.06 11.91 7.28
N HIS A 120 -1.09 12.36 6.01
CA HIS A 120 0.11 12.40 5.17
C HIS A 120 1.21 13.34 5.67
N THR A 121 0.88 14.28 6.56
CA THR A 121 1.84 15.20 7.20
C THR A 121 2.45 14.64 8.50
N LEU A 122 1.91 13.53 9.02
CA LEU A 122 2.41 12.88 10.22
C LEU A 122 3.64 12.03 9.88
N SER A 123 4.38 11.61 10.91
CA SER A 123 5.34 10.53 10.70
C SER A 123 4.59 9.23 10.33
N PRO A 124 5.17 8.35 9.51
CA PRO A 124 4.52 7.09 9.14
C PRO A 124 4.07 6.26 10.35
N GLN A 125 4.88 6.22 11.41
CA GLN A 125 4.51 5.54 12.65
C GLN A 125 3.24 6.13 13.27
N MET A 126 3.16 7.47 13.39
CA MET A 126 1.98 8.13 13.95
C MET A 126 0.73 7.94 13.07
N ALA A 127 0.90 7.90 11.75
CA ALA A 127 -0.21 7.64 10.84
C ALA A 127 -0.76 6.21 11.04
N VAL A 128 0.12 5.19 11.09
CA VAL A 128 -0.29 3.81 11.38
C VAL A 128 -0.98 3.69 12.73
N ASP A 129 -0.38 4.25 13.80
CA ASP A 129 -0.95 4.19 15.15
C ASP A 129 -2.37 4.80 15.18
N ARG A 130 -2.57 5.96 14.54
CA ARG A 130 -3.91 6.61 14.47
C ARG A 130 -4.94 5.85 13.66
N ILE A 131 -4.55 5.23 12.56
CA ILE A 131 -5.46 4.40 11.76
C ILE A 131 -5.95 3.21 12.61
N LYS A 132 -5.04 2.54 13.33
CA LYS A 132 -5.39 1.44 14.23
C LYS A 132 -6.32 1.90 15.36
N GLU A 133 -6.02 3.01 16.02
CA GLU A 133 -6.88 3.61 17.05
C GLU A 133 -8.29 3.92 16.53
N ALA A 134 -8.41 4.50 15.33
CA ALA A 134 -9.69 4.81 14.72
C ALA A 134 -10.54 3.54 14.47
N ASN A 135 -9.89 2.46 14.03
CA ASN A 135 -10.54 1.18 13.79
C ASN A 135 -11.03 0.50 15.08
N GLU A 136 -10.25 0.56 16.15
CA GLU A 136 -10.64 0.03 17.47
C GLU A 136 -11.86 0.77 18.04
N MET A 137 -11.90 2.11 17.90
CA MET A 137 -13.06 2.91 18.31
C MET A 137 -14.32 2.57 17.50
N ASN A 138 -14.17 2.38 16.19
CA ASN A 138 -15.28 2.00 15.31
C ASN A 138 -15.82 0.60 15.60
N ALA A 139 -14.96 -0.35 16.01
CA ALA A 139 -15.38 -1.68 16.45
C ALA A 139 -16.14 -1.61 17.78
N SER A 140 -15.63 -0.82 18.75
CA SER A 140 -16.22 -0.66 20.08
C SER A 140 -17.60 0.03 20.05
N ASN A 141 -17.86 0.90 19.07
CA ASN A 141 -19.15 1.58 18.90
C ASN A 141 -20.23 0.72 18.21
N LYS A 142 -19.90 -0.51 17.78
CA LYS A 142 -20.84 -1.45 17.15
C LYS A 142 -21.31 -2.56 18.11
N GLU A 143 -20.78 -2.59 19.34
CA GLU A 143 -21.23 -3.44 20.45
C GLU A 143 -22.23 -2.70 21.37
#